data_AF-A0A8S9LU40-F1
#
_entry.id   AF-A0A8S9LU40-F1
#
_cell.length_a   1.000
_cell.length_b   1.000
_cell.length_c   1.000
_cell.angle_alpha   90.00
_cell.angle_beta   90.00
_cell.angle_gamma   90.00
#
_symmetry.space_group_name_H-M   'P 1'
#
loop_
_entity.id
_entity.type
_entity.pdbx_description
1 polymer ?
#
loop_
_entity_poly.entity_id
_entity_poly.type
_entity_poly.pdbx_seq_one_letter_code
_entity_poly.pdbx_strand_id
1 'polypeptide(L)' 'MVAIVILRHDENGNLYDQDGHLRNATCQKLDAQGNVIPDTDATGDAQPVEEAA' A
#
# COMPACT_ATOMS: atom_id res chain seq x y z
N MET A 1 2.56 -3.07 -18.89
CA MET A 1 3.16 -2.01 -18.08
C MET A 1 3.63 -2.65 -16.79
N VAL A 2 4.92 -2.59 -16.47
CA VAL A 2 5.48 -3.16 -15.23
C VAL A 2 5.70 -2.00 -14.27
N ALA A 3 5.05 -2.03 -13.12
CA ALA A 3 5.30 -1.08 -12.05
C ALA A 3 6.56 -1.54 -11.29
N ILE A 4 7.60 -0.71 -11.29
CA ILE A 4 8.78 -0.94 -10.47
C ILE A 4 8.51 -0.29 -9.11
N VAL A 5 8.42 -1.10 -8.06
CA VAL A 5 8.24 -0.63 -6.68
C VAL A 5 9.58 -0.75 -5.96
N ILE A 6 10.03 0.35 -5.35
CA ILE A 6 11.25 0.37 -4.54
C ILE A 6 10.85 0.17 -3.08
N LEU A 7 11.32 -0.93 -2.49
CA LEU A 7 11.11 -1.26 -1.08
C LEU A 7 12.44 -1.21 -0.32
N ARG A 8 12.38 -0.81 0.94
CA ARG A 8 13.50 -0.84 1.88
C ARG A 8 13.47 -2.14 2.65
N HIS A 9 14.61 -2.79 2.79
CA HIS A 9 14.74 -4.03 3.54
C HIS A 9 15.44 -3.74 4.88
N ASP A 10 14.90 -4.24 5.99
CA ASP A 10 15.56 -4.15 7.30
C ASP A 10 16.48 -5.35 7.57
N GLU A 11 17.13 -5.40 8.73
CA GLU A 11 17.97 -6.52 9.13
C GLU A 11 17.21 -7.82 9.45
N ASN A 12 15.90 -7.73 9.66
CA ASN A 12 15.03 -8.86 10.03
C ASN A 12 14.35 -9.53 8.83
N GLY A 13 14.50 -9.01 7.62
CA GLY A 13 13.83 -9.54 6.44
C GLY A 13 12.55 -8.81 6.05
N ASN A 14 12.20 -7.74 6.75
CA ASN A 14 10.98 -6.98 6.51
C ASN A 14 11.16 -6.00 5.36
N LEU A 15 10.16 -5.92 4.49
CA LEU A 15 10.12 -4.95 3.42
C LEU A 15 9.23 -3.77 3.83
N TYR A 16 9.68 -2.56 3.54
CA TYR A 16 8.96 -1.33 3.83
C TYR A 16 8.80 -0.51 2.55
N ASP A 17 7.64 0.14 2.39
CA ASP A 17 7.48 1.16 1.36
C ASP A 17 8.16 2.48 1.78
N GLN A 18 8.08 3.47 0.88
CA GLN A 18 8.68 4.79 1.10
C GLN A 18 8.03 5.55 2.26
N ASP A 19 6.77 5.22 2.59
CA ASP A 19 6.02 5.79 3.70
C ASP A 19 6.27 5.04 5.02
N GLY A 20 7.03 3.93 4.98
CA GLY A 20 7.36 3.12 6.14
C GLY A 20 6.34 2.03 6.47
N HIS A 21 5.43 1.68 5.56
CA HIS A 21 4.52 0.56 5.76
C HIS A 21 5.17 -0.78 5.43
N LEU A 22 4.90 -1.78 6.25
CA LEU A 22 5.32 -3.15 6.04
C LEU A 22 4.66 -3.72 4.76
N ARG A 23 5.46 -4.35 3.90
CA ARG A 23 5.06 -4.94 2.62
C ARG A 23 5.55 -6.39 2.52
N ASN A 24 4.82 -7.25 1.82
CA ASN A 24 5.30 -8.59 1.49
C ASN A 24 6.09 -8.60 0.16
N ALA A 25 6.64 -9.77 -0.21
CA ALA A 25 7.38 -9.93 -1.47
C ALA A 25 6.52 -9.68 -2.73
N THR A 26 5.20 -9.78 -2.62
CA THR A 26 4.22 -9.41 -3.66
C THR A 26 3.84 -7.91 -3.59
N CYS A 27 4.55 -7.11 -2.80
CA CYS A 27 4.29 -5.69 -2.57
C CYS A 27 2.93 -5.35 -1.95
N GLN A 28 2.25 -6.30 -1.29
CA GLN A 28 1.00 -6.04 -0.56
C GLN A 28 1.29 -5.50 0.84
N LYS A 29 0.46 -4.57 1.33
CA LYS A 29 0.57 -4.00 2.67
C LYS A 29 0.24 -5.05 3.75
N LEU A 30 0.97 -5.00 4.86
CA LEU A 30 0.81 -5.90 6.00
C LEU A 30 0.44 -5.09 7.26
N ASP A 31 -0.37 -5.68 8.15
CA ASP A 31 -0.58 -5.18 9.51
C ASP A 31 0.60 -5.56 10.43
N ALA A 32 0.56 -5.10 11.68
CA ALA A 32 1.61 -5.40 12.67
C ALA A 32 1.65 -6.89 13.07
N GLN A 33 0.61 -7.67 12.72
CA GLN A 33 0.50 -9.10 12.96
C GLN A 33 0.92 -9.92 11.72
N GLY A 34 1.29 -9.26 10.62
CA GLY A 34 1.69 -9.90 9.36
C GLY A 34 0.52 -10.35 8.49
N ASN A 35 -0.70 -9.89 8.75
CA ASN A 35 -1.84 -10.14 7.86
C ASN A 35 -1.82 -9.15 6.70
N VAL A 36 -2.17 -9.63 5.51
CA VAL A 36 -2.34 -8.76 4.34
C VAL A 36 -3.55 -7.86 4.57
N ILE A 37 -3.31 -6.55 4.56
CA ILE A 37 -4.38 -5.55 4.50
C ILE A 37 -4.55 -5.20 3.02
N PRO A 38 -5.78 -5.17 2.48
CA PRO A 38 -5.97 -4.56 1.17
C PRO A 38 -5.45 -3.12 1.22
N ASP A 39 -4.58 -2.74 0.29
CA ASP A 39 -4.41 -1.34 -0.03
C ASP A 39 -5.81 -0.89 -0.49
N THR A 40 -6.60 -0.31 0.42
CA THR A 40 -7.69 0.56 0.04
C THR A 40 -6.99 1.69 -0.68
N ASP A 41 -6.85 1.50 -1.99
CA ASP A 41 -6.35 2.50 -2.89
C ASP A 41 -7.07 3.79 -2.50
N ALA A 42 -6.31 4.81 -2.10
CA ALA A 42 -6.85 6.16 -2.06
C ALA A 42 -7.15 6.66 -3.49
N THR A 43 -7.18 5.77 -4.48
CA THR A 43 -8.04 5.83 -5.67
C THR A 43 -9.42 5.24 -5.36
N GLY A 44 -10.03 5.63 -4.24
CA GLY A 44 -11.43 5.98 -4.32
C GLY A 44 -11.43 7.31 -5.03
N ASP A 45 -11.85 7.34 -6.30
CA ASP A 45 -12.44 8.53 -6.90
C ASP A 45 -13.18 9.28 -5.79
N ALA A 46 -12.61 10.41 -5.33
CA ALA A 46 -13.44 11.46 -4.79
C ALA A 46 -14.28 11.91 -5.98
N GLN A 47 -15.36 11.16 -6.24
CA GLN A 47 -16.40 11.54 -7.16
C GLN A 47 -16.71 13.00 -6.79
N PRO A 48 -16.64 13.97 -7.72
CA PRO A 48 -17.17 15.28 -7.41
C PRO A 48 -18.61 15.04 -6.96
N VAL A 49 -18.93 15.54 -5.76
CA VAL A 49 -20.30 15.54 -5.27
C VAL A 49 -21.10 16.38 -6.25
N GLU A 50 -21.71 15.74 -7.24
CA GLU A 50 -22.75 16.38 -8.05
C GLU A 50 -24.00 16.42 -7.15
N GLU A 51 -24.02 17.43 -6.26
CA GLU A 51 -25.26 17.86 -5.64
C GLU A 51 -26.00 18.71 -6.68
N ALA A 52 -27.00 18.09 -7.31
CA ALA A 52 -28.00 18.80 -8.06
C ALA A 52 -28.97 19.50 -7.09
N ALA A 53 -29.05 20.83 -7.17
CA ALA A 53 -30.22 21.61 -6.77
C ALA A 53 -30.33 22.89 -7.62
#